data_AF-A0A0P7ZG76-F1
#
_entry.id   AF-A0A0P7ZG76-F1
#
_cell.length_a   1.000
_cell.length_b   1.000
_cell.length_c   1.000
_cell.angle_alpha   90.00
_cell.angle_beta   90.00
_cell.angle_gamma   90.00
#
_symmetry.space_group_name_H-M   'P 1'
#
loop_
_entity.id
_entity.type
_entity.pdbx_description
1 polymer ?
#
loop_
_entity_poly.entity_id
_entity_poly.type
_entity_poly.pdbx_seq_one_letter_code
_entity_poly.pdbx_strand_id
1 'polypeptide(L)'
;MEESLYLNITLNSTLNFTLPPQQSTENSSVNTTAKQFSVFDGCEEMVAAILFDLAVQVFNVFLGLPANIMVMLIIYHNRREPSTSDIFIFLLAFLDAYFGIMVPISFLNLYYWQSKEAWLAIKFVYGVKDTSGPLFLSCICLDRFIAVLFPITFSRLTHIKYRAGCSVVVLVLTFSYASAKTIGGIPHFERIFTAEILMVFSLMVLCNLAILQVLQRSRAGRDEMHPMKKKAFKMVLSILAIIIFNYLPLVAMFPFQDSYTPDVFRCYIQPVGFAFVNISSSIQPLLYLTRLEKVPYLSDACARRCSSKKPSEPTSA
;
A
#
# COMPACT_ATOMS: atom_id res chain seq x y z
N MET A 1 -50.00 -8.43 8.54
CA MET A 1 -49.83 -7.11 7.91
C MET A 1 -49.49 -6.15 9.03
N GLU A 2 -48.29 -6.34 9.58
CA GLU A 2 -47.95 -5.98 10.96
C GLU A 2 -46.44 -6.13 11.11
N GLU A 3 -45.65 -5.20 10.54
CA GLU A 3 -44.20 -5.11 10.84
C GLU A 3 -43.54 -3.79 10.33
N SER A 4 -44.29 -2.70 10.23
CA SER A 4 -43.76 -1.41 9.73
C SER A 4 -43.88 -0.26 10.73
N LEU A 5 -44.14 -0.54 12.02
CA LEU A 5 -44.38 0.48 13.05
C LEU A 5 -43.50 0.37 14.31
N TYR A 6 -42.38 -0.37 14.27
CA TYR A 6 -41.47 -0.53 15.42
C TYR A 6 -40.05 0.02 15.22
N LEU A 7 -39.71 0.58 14.05
CA LEU A 7 -38.34 1.03 13.76
C LEU A 7 -38.08 2.54 13.91
N ASN A 8 -38.95 3.27 14.62
CA ASN A 8 -38.85 4.75 14.74
C ASN A 8 -38.81 5.29 16.17
N ILE A 9 -38.60 4.45 17.20
CA ILE A 9 -38.66 4.90 18.61
C ILE A 9 -37.35 4.71 19.40
N THR A 10 -36.28 4.17 18.80
CA THR A 10 -35.02 3.92 19.52
C THR A 10 -33.84 4.76 19.01
N LEU A 11 -34.04 6.08 18.85
CA LEU A 11 -32.92 7.00 18.63
C LEU A 11 -33.12 8.35 19.33
N ASN A 12 -33.62 8.34 20.56
CA ASN A 12 -33.71 9.54 21.40
C ASN A 12 -33.48 9.18 22.87
N SER A 13 -32.21 9.06 23.27
CA SER A 13 -31.74 9.35 24.64
C SER A 13 -30.29 8.92 24.79
N THR A 14 -29.38 9.90 24.84
CA THR A 14 -28.38 10.11 25.91
C THR A 14 -27.23 10.94 25.36
N LEU A 15 -27.18 12.21 25.78
CA LEU A 15 -25.97 12.91 26.25
C LEU A 15 -26.36 14.35 26.62
N ASN A 16 -26.93 14.50 27.82
CA ASN A 16 -26.94 15.77 28.54
C ASN A 16 -25.52 15.99 29.07
N PHE A 17 -24.78 16.92 28.48
CA PHE A 17 -23.64 17.54 29.14
C PHE A 17 -23.92 19.04 29.30
N THR A 18 -24.16 19.41 30.55
CA THR A 18 -24.31 20.77 31.05
C THR A 18 -22.98 21.51 30.95
N LEU A 19 -22.94 22.65 30.25
CA LEU A 19 -21.86 23.64 30.34
C LEU A 19 -22.47 24.99 30.80
N PRO A 20 -21.80 25.75 31.68
CA PRO A 20 -22.34 26.99 32.27
C PRO A 20 -22.31 28.16 31.28
N PRO A 21 -23.09 29.24 31.53
CA PRO A 21 -23.32 30.29 30.55
C PRO A 21 -22.15 31.28 30.51
N GLN A 22 -21.67 31.61 29.31
CA GLN A 22 -21.01 32.89 29.07
C GLN A 22 -21.82 33.68 28.04
N GLN A 23 -22.28 34.82 28.53
CA GLN A 23 -23.08 35.82 27.87
C GLN A 23 -22.13 36.80 27.19
N SER A 24 -22.16 36.87 25.85
CA SER A 24 -21.68 38.04 25.12
C SER A 24 -22.51 38.19 23.85
N THR A 25 -23.38 39.18 23.90
CA THR A 25 -24.19 39.74 22.84
C THR A 25 -23.29 40.29 21.74
N GLU A 26 -23.35 39.74 20.53
CA GLU A 26 -22.98 40.48 19.33
C GLU A 26 -23.80 39.97 18.14
N ASN A 27 -24.65 40.86 17.64
CA ASN A 27 -25.44 40.68 16.43
C ASN A 27 -24.48 40.58 15.23
N SER A 28 -24.29 39.37 14.72
CA SER A 28 -23.85 39.19 13.34
C SER A 28 -24.73 38.15 12.69
N SER A 29 -25.50 38.59 11.70
CA SER A 29 -26.22 37.73 10.78
C SER A 29 -25.21 36.83 10.08
N VAL A 30 -25.02 35.62 10.61
CA VAL A 30 -24.20 34.59 9.98
C VAL A 30 -24.91 34.19 8.69
N ASN A 31 -24.48 34.80 7.57
CA ASN A 31 -24.69 34.25 6.25
C ASN A 31 -24.06 32.86 6.26
N THR A 32 -24.87 31.86 6.58
CA THR A 32 -24.44 30.46 6.62
C THR A 32 -24.43 29.96 5.19
N THR A 33 -23.47 30.44 4.39
CA THR A 33 -23.11 29.78 3.14
C THR A 33 -22.62 28.40 3.56
N ALA A 34 -23.36 27.34 3.20
CA ALA A 34 -22.93 25.97 3.46
C ALA A 34 -21.49 25.83 2.96
N LYS A 35 -20.53 25.62 3.88
CA LYS A 35 -19.12 25.50 3.50
C LYS A 35 -19.01 24.35 2.52
N GLN A 36 -18.62 24.66 1.28
CA GLN A 36 -18.43 23.69 0.22
C GLN A 36 -17.43 22.63 0.71
N PHE A 37 -17.78 21.34 0.63
CA PHE A 37 -16.92 20.26 1.07
C PHE A 37 -15.57 20.32 0.33
N SER A 38 -14.49 20.59 1.07
CA SER A 38 -13.13 20.57 0.55
C SER A 38 -12.30 19.50 1.29
N VAL A 39 -11.54 18.72 0.55
CA VAL A 39 -10.58 17.76 1.15
C VAL A 39 -9.49 18.48 1.97
N PHE A 40 -9.29 19.78 1.72
CA PHE A 40 -8.38 20.64 2.47
C PHE A 40 -9.02 21.29 3.71
N ASP A 41 -10.30 21.01 4.01
CA ASP A 41 -10.97 21.64 5.15
C ASP A 41 -10.23 21.36 6.47
N GLY A 42 -9.74 22.43 7.09
CA GLY A 42 -8.94 22.39 8.31
C GLY A 42 -7.47 22.00 8.12
N CYS A 43 -6.97 21.92 6.89
CA CYS A 43 -5.55 21.63 6.56
C CYS A 43 -4.90 22.74 5.72
N GLU A 44 -5.50 23.94 5.68
CA GLU A 44 -5.13 25.05 4.79
C GLU A 44 -3.69 25.54 4.99
N GLU A 45 -3.13 25.40 6.20
CA GLU A 45 -1.75 25.79 6.52
C GLU A 45 -0.72 24.66 6.26
N MET A 46 -1.15 23.43 5.97
CA MET A 46 -0.29 22.24 5.84
C MET A 46 -0.40 21.56 4.47
N VAL A 47 -0.68 22.35 3.42
CA VAL A 47 -0.95 21.87 2.05
C VAL A 47 0.21 21.08 1.43
N ALA A 48 1.46 21.36 1.82
CA ALA A 48 2.64 20.72 1.25
C ALA A 48 2.64 19.18 1.38
N ALA A 49 2.20 18.65 2.51
CA ALA A 49 2.12 17.21 2.74
C ALA A 49 1.08 16.53 1.84
N ILE A 50 -0.06 17.17 1.65
CA ILE A 50 -1.12 16.70 0.77
C ILE A 50 -0.67 16.73 -0.68
N LEU A 51 0.00 17.81 -1.11
CA LEU A 51 0.58 17.90 -2.45
C LEU A 51 1.64 16.83 -2.71
N PHE A 52 2.44 16.48 -1.70
CA PHE A 52 3.41 15.40 -1.81
C PHE A 52 2.74 14.05 -2.06
N ASP A 53 1.70 13.70 -1.29
CA ASP A 53 0.94 12.46 -1.52
C ASP A 53 0.26 12.46 -2.90
N LEU A 54 -0.38 13.56 -3.30
CA LEU A 54 -0.98 13.68 -4.62
C LEU A 54 0.03 13.51 -5.75
N ALA A 55 1.24 14.06 -5.62
CA ALA A 55 2.31 13.88 -6.61
C ALA A 55 2.74 12.41 -6.73
N VAL A 56 2.87 11.70 -5.60
CA VAL A 56 3.16 10.26 -5.60
C VAL A 56 2.03 9.46 -6.26
N GLN A 57 0.77 9.83 -6.03
CA GLN A 57 -0.35 9.19 -6.68
C GLN A 57 -0.35 9.38 -8.19
N VAL A 58 -0.02 10.58 -8.69
CA VAL A 58 0.17 10.82 -10.13
C VAL A 58 1.25 9.92 -10.69
N PHE A 59 2.38 9.79 -10.00
CA PHE A 59 3.43 8.85 -10.39
C PHE A 59 2.93 7.39 -10.46
N ASN A 60 2.11 6.97 -9.49
CA ASN A 60 1.49 5.64 -9.48
C ASN A 60 0.54 5.41 -10.65
N VAL A 61 -0.20 6.44 -11.11
CA VAL A 61 -1.06 6.31 -12.29
C VAL A 61 -0.23 6.06 -13.55
N PHE A 62 0.88 6.77 -13.72
CA PHE A 62 1.67 6.68 -14.95
C PHE A 62 2.64 5.50 -14.98
N LEU A 63 3.19 5.08 -13.85
CA LEU A 63 4.16 3.98 -13.79
C LEU A 63 3.60 2.75 -13.09
N GLY A 64 2.95 2.93 -11.94
CA GLY A 64 2.42 1.82 -11.14
C GLY A 64 1.30 1.07 -11.86
N LEU A 65 0.31 1.78 -12.40
CA LEU A 65 -0.83 1.14 -13.06
C LEU A 65 -0.39 0.30 -14.29
N PRO A 66 0.39 0.82 -15.25
CA PRO A 66 0.90 -0.01 -16.35
C PRO A 66 1.76 -1.18 -15.87
N ALA A 67 2.62 -0.97 -14.86
CA ALA A 67 3.47 -2.03 -14.33
C ALA A 67 2.65 -3.16 -13.69
N ASN A 68 1.63 -2.83 -12.88
CA ASN A 68 0.76 -3.82 -12.25
C ASN A 68 -0.08 -4.59 -13.28
N ILE A 69 -0.64 -3.92 -14.28
CA ILE A 69 -1.34 -4.58 -15.40
C ILE A 69 -0.38 -5.56 -16.10
N MET A 70 0.85 -5.13 -16.38
CA MET A 70 1.84 -5.99 -17.01
C MET A 70 2.19 -7.22 -16.16
N VAL A 71 2.38 -7.05 -14.84
CA VAL A 71 2.60 -8.18 -13.92
C VAL A 71 1.44 -9.17 -13.97
N MET A 72 0.20 -8.68 -13.90
CA MET A 72 -0.99 -9.53 -13.99
C MET A 72 -1.04 -10.31 -15.31
N LEU A 73 -0.77 -9.64 -16.45
CA LEU A 73 -0.74 -10.28 -17.77
C LEU A 73 0.33 -11.37 -17.85
N ILE A 74 1.54 -11.10 -17.34
CA ILE A 74 2.64 -12.07 -17.35
C ILE A 74 2.27 -13.32 -16.52
N ILE A 75 1.75 -13.13 -15.30
CA ILE A 75 1.33 -14.25 -14.46
C ILE A 75 0.16 -15.02 -15.10
N TYR A 76 -0.78 -14.31 -15.72
CA TYR A 76 -1.90 -14.93 -16.42
C TYR A 76 -1.46 -15.74 -17.64
N HIS A 77 -0.48 -15.29 -18.40
CA HIS A 77 0.03 -16.01 -19.57
C HIS A 77 1.00 -17.13 -19.18
N ASN A 78 1.77 -16.99 -18.10
CA ASN A 78 2.74 -17.99 -17.64
C ASN A 78 2.13 -19.08 -16.74
N ARG A 79 0.81 -19.32 -16.82
CA ARG A 79 0.05 -20.32 -16.02
C ARG A 79 0.59 -21.76 -16.11
N ARG A 80 1.46 -22.06 -17.08
CA ARG A 80 2.06 -23.39 -17.28
C ARG A 80 3.20 -23.69 -16.31
N GLU A 81 3.87 -22.67 -15.78
CA GLU A 81 4.93 -22.79 -14.77
C GLU A 81 4.70 -21.77 -13.64
N PRO A 82 3.63 -21.93 -12.85
CA PRO A 82 3.31 -20.98 -11.79
C PRO A 82 4.40 -21.00 -10.73
N SER A 83 4.98 -19.83 -10.43
CA SER A 83 5.81 -19.67 -9.25
C SER A 83 4.93 -19.75 -8.00
N THR A 84 5.56 -20.13 -6.90
CA THR A 84 4.87 -20.43 -5.66
C THR A 84 4.12 -19.23 -5.08
N SER A 85 4.64 -18.02 -5.26
CA SER A 85 4.03 -16.79 -4.72
C SER A 85 3.14 -16.05 -5.72
N ASP A 86 2.86 -16.61 -6.90
CA ASP A 86 2.20 -15.91 -8.01
C ASP A 86 0.78 -15.45 -7.65
N ILE A 87 0.04 -16.20 -6.83
CA ILE A 87 -1.31 -15.80 -6.40
C ILE A 87 -1.28 -14.52 -5.54
N PHE A 88 -0.30 -14.38 -4.65
CA PHE A 88 -0.14 -13.19 -3.83
C PHE A 88 0.27 -11.99 -4.68
N ILE A 89 1.22 -12.19 -5.60
CA ILE A 89 1.70 -11.14 -6.50
C ILE A 89 0.58 -10.68 -7.45
N PHE A 90 -0.21 -11.61 -7.97
CA PHE A 90 -1.33 -11.31 -8.85
C PHE A 90 -2.42 -10.51 -8.12
N LEU A 91 -2.82 -10.93 -6.91
CA LEU A 91 -3.83 -10.22 -6.12
C LEU A 91 -3.35 -8.84 -5.68
N LEU A 92 -2.08 -8.73 -5.26
CA LEU A 92 -1.47 -7.45 -4.93
C LEU A 92 -1.48 -6.50 -6.13
N ALA A 93 -1.05 -6.98 -7.30
CA ALA A 93 -1.06 -6.19 -8.53
C ALA A 93 -2.49 -5.78 -8.95
N PHE A 94 -3.47 -6.66 -8.77
CA PHE A 94 -4.88 -6.34 -9.02
C PHE A 94 -5.39 -5.21 -8.11
N LEU A 95 -5.10 -5.28 -6.81
CA LEU A 95 -5.53 -4.26 -5.85
C LEU A 95 -4.78 -2.93 -6.04
N ASP A 96 -3.49 -2.97 -6.39
CA ASP A 96 -2.72 -1.78 -6.73
C ASP A 96 -3.21 -1.13 -8.04
N ALA A 97 -3.59 -1.93 -9.04
CA ALA A 97 -4.22 -1.42 -10.26
C ALA A 97 -5.59 -0.80 -9.98
N TYR A 98 -6.40 -1.44 -9.13
CA TYR A 98 -7.68 -0.90 -8.68
C TYR A 98 -7.51 0.46 -7.98
N PHE A 99 -6.54 0.57 -7.07
CA PHE A 99 -6.15 1.84 -6.45
C PHE A 99 -5.73 2.88 -7.49
N GLY A 100 -4.85 2.50 -8.43
CA GLY A 100 -4.37 3.39 -9.49
C GLY A 100 -5.49 3.95 -10.39
N ILE A 101 -6.51 3.16 -10.71
CA ILE A 101 -7.67 3.60 -11.49
C ILE A 101 -8.53 4.61 -10.72
N MET A 102 -8.60 4.49 -9.40
CA MET A 102 -9.39 5.37 -8.53
C MET A 102 -8.72 6.72 -8.27
N VAL A 103 -7.41 6.87 -8.52
CA VAL A 103 -6.69 8.14 -8.36
C VAL A 103 -7.25 9.24 -9.28
N PRO A 104 -7.42 9.04 -10.62
CA PRO A 104 -8.09 10.03 -11.47
C PRO A 104 -9.50 10.39 -11.01
N ILE A 105 -10.27 9.41 -10.54
CA ILE A 105 -11.62 9.63 -9.97
C ILE A 105 -11.53 10.49 -8.72
N SER A 106 -10.49 10.30 -7.90
CA SER A 106 -10.20 11.17 -6.74
C SER A 106 -9.97 12.62 -7.15
N PHE A 107 -9.17 12.86 -8.19
CA PHE A 107 -8.96 14.21 -8.73
C PHE A 107 -10.24 14.83 -9.30
N LEU A 108 -11.04 14.06 -10.04
CA LEU A 108 -12.33 14.53 -10.57
C LEU A 108 -13.30 14.87 -9.44
N ASN A 109 -13.34 14.07 -8.37
CA ASN A 109 -14.17 14.36 -7.23
C ASN A 109 -13.67 15.56 -6.42
N LEU A 110 -12.36 15.72 -6.30
CA LEU A 110 -11.74 16.84 -5.60
C LEU A 110 -12.03 18.19 -6.28
N TYR A 111 -11.90 18.26 -7.61
CA TYR A 111 -11.98 19.51 -8.35
C TYR A 111 -13.34 19.80 -9.00
N TYR A 112 -14.11 18.77 -9.36
CA TYR A 112 -15.33 18.94 -10.16
C TYR A 112 -16.59 18.41 -9.47
N TRP A 113 -16.65 17.12 -9.11
CA TRP A 113 -17.90 16.52 -8.64
C TRP A 113 -18.27 16.87 -7.21
N GLN A 114 -17.28 16.96 -6.31
CA GLN A 114 -17.48 17.24 -4.88
C GLN A 114 -18.58 16.39 -4.23
N SER A 115 -18.72 15.14 -4.71
CA SER A 115 -19.76 14.21 -4.26
C SER A 115 -19.30 13.47 -3.01
N LYS A 116 -20.20 13.42 -2.02
CA LYS A 116 -20.00 12.67 -0.77
C LYS A 116 -19.90 11.17 -1.04
N GLU A 117 -20.69 10.64 -1.98
CA GLU A 117 -20.68 9.21 -2.33
C GLU A 117 -19.35 8.83 -2.99
N ALA A 118 -18.86 9.65 -3.90
CA ALA A 118 -17.56 9.45 -4.52
C ALA A 118 -16.44 9.53 -3.47
N TRP A 119 -16.53 10.43 -2.49
CA TRP A 119 -15.57 10.51 -1.40
C TRP A 119 -15.56 9.24 -0.52
N LEU A 120 -16.73 8.67 -0.21
CA LEU A 120 -16.82 7.39 0.51
C LEU A 120 -16.20 6.24 -0.30
N ALA A 121 -16.43 6.19 -1.62
CA ALA A 121 -15.81 5.21 -2.49
C ALA A 121 -14.28 5.35 -2.53
N ILE A 122 -13.77 6.57 -2.64
CA ILE A 122 -12.32 6.87 -2.60
C ILE A 122 -11.75 6.43 -1.25
N LYS A 123 -12.39 6.79 -0.14
CA LYS A 123 -11.97 6.42 1.21
C LYS A 123 -11.89 4.90 1.40
N PHE A 124 -12.84 4.15 0.84
CA PHE A 124 -12.83 2.69 0.83
C PHE A 124 -11.61 2.15 0.08
N VAL A 125 -11.37 2.65 -1.14
CA VAL A 125 -10.25 2.19 -1.98
C VAL A 125 -8.90 2.45 -1.31
N TYR A 126 -8.74 3.60 -0.65
CA TYR A 126 -7.53 3.89 0.12
C TYR A 126 -7.40 2.94 1.32
N GLY A 127 -8.49 2.66 2.02
CA GLY A 127 -8.49 1.66 3.10
C GLY A 127 -8.08 0.26 2.63
N VAL A 128 -8.51 -0.12 1.41
CA VAL A 128 -8.04 -1.37 0.77
C VAL A 128 -6.54 -1.32 0.54
N LYS A 129 -6.02 -0.23 -0.04
CA LYS A 129 -4.59 -0.06 -0.33
C LYS A 129 -3.72 -0.11 0.93
N ASP A 130 -4.15 0.56 2.00
CA ASP A 130 -3.41 0.67 3.26
C ASP A 130 -3.04 -0.68 3.84
N THR A 131 -3.95 -1.66 3.74
CA THR A 131 -3.83 -2.98 4.37
C THR A 131 -3.38 -4.06 3.39
N SER A 132 -3.89 -4.04 2.15
CA SER A 132 -3.57 -5.08 1.17
C SER A 132 -2.09 -5.13 0.81
N GLY A 133 -1.44 -3.97 0.66
CA GLY A 133 -0.03 -3.87 0.31
C GLY A 133 0.88 -4.55 1.33
N PRO A 134 0.88 -4.09 2.59
CA PRO A 134 1.67 -4.71 3.65
C PRO A 134 1.34 -6.19 3.88
N LEU A 135 0.05 -6.56 3.92
CA LEU A 135 -0.37 -7.95 4.19
C LEU A 135 0.11 -8.90 3.09
N PHE A 136 -0.15 -8.62 1.81
CA PHE A 136 0.32 -9.49 0.73
C PHE A 136 1.86 -9.51 0.63
N LEU A 137 2.54 -8.39 0.85
CA LEU A 137 4.00 -8.38 0.86
C LEU A 137 4.57 -9.22 2.00
N SER A 138 3.93 -9.22 3.17
CA SER A 138 4.29 -10.08 4.30
C SER A 138 4.11 -11.57 3.97
N CYS A 139 3.02 -11.94 3.30
CA CYS A 139 2.79 -13.31 2.80
C CYS A 139 3.87 -13.74 1.80
N ILE A 140 4.26 -12.85 0.87
CA ILE A 140 5.34 -13.11 -0.09
C ILE A 140 6.68 -13.29 0.64
N CYS A 141 6.99 -12.45 1.63
CA CYS A 141 8.21 -12.57 2.42
C CYS A 141 8.24 -13.88 3.22
N LEU A 142 7.10 -14.28 3.80
CA LEU A 142 6.97 -15.53 4.55
C LEU A 142 7.11 -16.76 3.64
N ASP A 143 6.46 -16.76 2.47
CA ASP A 143 6.58 -17.86 1.50
C ASP A 143 8.03 -18.08 1.07
N ARG A 144 8.77 -16.98 0.81
CA ARG A 144 10.21 -17.03 0.51
C ARG A 144 11.05 -17.49 1.69
N PHE A 145 10.74 -17.02 2.89
CA PHE A 145 11.43 -17.43 4.12
C PHE A 145 11.32 -18.94 4.33
N ILE A 146 10.10 -19.49 4.24
CA ILE A 146 9.86 -20.93 4.38
C ILE A 146 10.59 -21.71 3.28
N ALA A 147 10.57 -21.23 2.02
CA ALA A 147 11.26 -21.86 0.91
C ALA A 147 12.78 -21.99 1.14
N VAL A 148 13.41 -20.94 1.68
CA VAL A 148 14.86 -20.89 1.86
C VAL A 148 15.31 -21.62 3.13
N LEU A 149 14.60 -21.45 4.25
CA LEU A 149 15.02 -22.01 5.54
C LEU A 149 14.49 -23.41 5.81
N PHE A 150 13.32 -23.76 5.27
CA PHE A 150 12.61 -25.01 5.55
C PHE A 150 12.14 -25.69 4.26
N PRO A 151 13.05 -26.08 3.34
CA PRO A 151 12.67 -26.62 2.03
C PRO A 151 11.79 -27.87 2.10
N ILE A 152 11.95 -28.71 3.13
CA ILE A 152 11.13 -29.91 3.36
C ILE A 152 9.69 -29.52 3.74
N THR A 153 9.55 -28.55 4.65
CA THR A 153 8.24 -28.01 5.05
C THR A 153 7.59 -27.26 3.89
N PHE A 154 8.38 -26.52 3.12
CA PHE A 154 7.92 -25.82 1.91
C PHE A 154 7.31 -26.78 0.91
N SER A 155 7.96 -27.92 0.63
CA SER A 155 7.42 -28.97 -0.25
C SER A 155 6.00 -29.39 0.16
N ARG A 156 5.73 -29.54 1.46
CA ARG A 156 4.40 -29.88 2.00
C ARG A 156 3.39 -28.71 1.98
N LEU A 157 3.85 -27.48 2.16
CA LEU A 157 3.02 -26.27 2.17
C LEU A 157 2.77 -25.67 0.77
N THR A 158 3.36 -26.25 -0.29
CA THR A 158 3.21 -25.76 -1.67
C THR A 158 1.81 -25.91 -2.25
N HIS A 159 0.90 -26.61 -1.57
CA HIS A 159 -0.46 -26.77 -2.07
C HIS A 159 -1.14 -25.42 -2.24
N ILE A 160 -1.59 -25.15 -3.48
CA ILE A 160 -2.29 -23.93 -3.87
C ILE A 160 -3.46 -23.57 -2.94
N LYS A 161 -4.07 -24.59 -2.31
CA LYS A 161 -5.17 -24.44 -1.33
C LYS A 161 -4.78 -23.59 -0.12
N TYR A 162 -3.58 -23.78 0.44
CA TYR A 162 -3.14 -23.00 1.60
C TYR A 162 -2.90 -21.54 1.23
N ARG A 163 -2.29 -21.29 0.07
CA ARG A 163 -2.05 -19.93 -0.42
C ARG A 163 -3.34 -19.22 -0.79
N ALA A 164 -4.27 -19.92 -1.45
CA ALA A 164 -5.61 -19.39 -1.72
C ALA A 164 -6.36 -19.08 -0.42
N GLY A 165 -6.30 -19.97 0.58
CA GLY A 165 -6.88 -19.71 1.90
C GLY A 165 -6.27 -18.47 2.58
N CYS A 166 -4.94 -18.34 2.57
CA CYS A 166 -4.24 -17.16 3.09
C CYS A 166 -4.64 -15.88 2.33
N SER A 167 -4.74 -15.94 1.01
CA SER A 167 -5.23 -14.83 0.18
C SER A 167 -6.66 -14.41 0.56
N VAL A 168 -7.56 -15.37 0.78
CA VAL A 168 -8.93 -15.08 1.22
C VAL A 168 -8.92 -14.40 2.58
N VAL A 169 -8.12 -14.87 3.55
CA VAL A 169 -7.98 -14.23 4.86
C VAL A 169 -7.48 -12.80 4.72
N VAL A 170 -6.43 -12.56 3.93
CA VAL A 170 -5.91 -11.21 3.67
C VAL A 170 -6.98 -10.30 3.07
N LEU A 171 -7.74 -10.79 2.07
CA LEU A 171 -8.82 -10.02 1.45
C LEU A 171 -9.94 -9.70 2.44
N VAL A 172 -10.34 -10.66 3.27
CA VAL A 172 -11.38 -10.44 4.30
C VAL A 172 -10.92 -9.38 5.30
N LEU A 173 -9.69 -9.45 5.80
CA LEU A 173 -9.12 -8.44 6.70
C LEU A 173 -9.08 -7.06 6.03
N THR A 174 -8.58 -7.02 4.79
CA THR A 174 -8.48 -5.80 3.97
C THR A 174 -9.84 -5.14 3.79
N PHE A 175 -10.85 -5.88 3.32
CA PHE A 175 -12.18 -5.33 3.07
C PHE A 175 -12.92 -4.97 4.37
N SER A 176 -12.70 -5.70 5.45
CA SER A 176 -13.26 -5.37 6.77
C SER A 176 -12.69 -4.04 7.28
N TYR A 177 -11.37 -3.88 7.21
CA TYR A 177 -10.70 -2.63 7.57
C TYR A 177 -11.15 -1.47 6.68
N ALA A 178 -11.19 -1.67 5.36
CA ALA A 178 -11.62 -0.64 4.42
C ALA A 178 -13.07 -0.18 4.69
N SER A 179 -13.97 -1.13 4.95
CA SER A 179 -15.36 -0.81 5.30
C SER A 179 -15.47 -0.03 6.60
N ALA A 180 -14.73 -0.46 7.63
CA ALA A 180 -14.65 0.23 8.92
C ALA A 180 -14.10 1.66 8.78
N LYS A 181 -13.04 1.84 7.96
CA LYS A 181 -12.48 3.15 7.62
C LYS A 181 -13.53 4.04 6.96
N THR A 182 -14.30 3.51 6.02
CA THR A 182 -15.31 4.27 5.27
C THR A 182 -16.44 4.76 6.16
N ILE A 183 -17.03 3.87 6.98
CA ILE A 183 -18.12 4.19 7.91
C ILE A 183 -17.66 5.24 8.93
N GLY A 184 -16.43 5.12 9.43
CA GLY A 184 -15.90 6.00 10.47
C GLY A 184 -16.58 5.79 11.82
N GLY A 185 -16.34 6.71 12.77
CA GLY A 185 -16.96 6.67 14.10
C GLY A 185 -16.41 5.62 15.06
N ILE A 186 -15.35 4.90 14.67
CA ILE A 186 -14.68 3.92 15.53
C ILE A 186 -13.60 4.63 16.36
N PRO A 187 -13.71 4.67 17.70
CA PRO A 187 -12.68 5.26 18.54
C PRO A 187 -11.38 4.48 18.39
N HIS A 188 -10.25 5.20 18.32
CA HIS A 188 -8.91 4.62 18.21
C HIS A 188 -8.67 3.75 16.96
N PHE A 189 -9.42 3.96 15.87
CA PHE A 189 -9.23 3.22 14.61
C PHE A 189 -7.78 3.23 14.10
N GLU A 190 -7.10 4.37 14.19
CA GLU A 190 -5.70 4.54 13.78
C GLU A 190 -4.74 3.60 14.54
N ARG A 191 -5.07 3.21 15.77
CA ARG A 191 -4.26 2.26 16.56
C ARG A 191 -4.33 0.84 15.99
N ILE A 192 -5.46 0.45 15.39
CA ILE A 192 -5.61 -0.86 14.72
C ILE A 192 -4.63 -0.92 13.54
N PHE A 193 -4.64 0.10 12.70
CA PHE A 193 -3.72 0.20 11.57
C PHE A 193 -2.26 0.27 12.03
N THR A 194 -1.97 1.03 13.09
CA THR A 194 -0.63 1.12 13.68
C THR A 194 -0.12 -0.24 14.15
N ALA A 195 -0.96 -1.02 14.83
CA ALA A 195 -0.61 -2.36 15.28
C ALA A 195 -0.39 -3.32 14.10
N GLU A 196 -1.26 -3.26 13.09
CA GLU A 196 -1.13 -4.04 11.86
C GLU A 196 0.20 -3.74 11.16
N ILE A 197 0.48 -2.46 10.86
CA ILE A 197 1.68 -2.06 10.12
C ILE A 197 2.96 -2.40 10.88
N LEU A 198 2.97 -2.24 12.21
CA LEU A 198 4.11 -2.59 13.05
C LEU A 198 4.39 -4.11 13.02
N MET A 199 3.34 -4.92 13.11
CA MET A 199 3.44 -6.37 13.07
C MET A 199 3.96 -6.86 11.71
N VAL A 200 3.35 -6.40 10.62
CA VAL A 200 3.74 -6.84 9.26
C VAL A 200 5.12 -6.31 8.89
N PHE A 201 5.48 -5.08 9.26
CA PHE A 201 6.82 -4.54 9.04
C PHE A 201 7.88 -5.36 9.77
N SER A 202 7.65 -5.67 11.04
CA SER A 202 8.55 -6.51 11.83
C SER A 202 8.72 -7.89 11.19
N LEU A 203 7.62 -8.54 10.80
CA LEU A 203 7.64 -9.83 10.11
C LEU A 203 8.44 -9.75 8.81
N MET A 204 8.18 -8.73 7.98
CA MET A 204 8.88 -8.52 6.71
C MET A 204 10.39 -8.34 6.91
N VAL A 205 10.81 -7.51 7.87
CA VAL A 205 12.23 -7.29 8.18
C VAL A 205 12.88 -8.58 8.70
N LEU A 206 12.26 -9.26 9.66
CA LEU A 206 12.77 -10.52 10.22
C LEU A 206 12.94 -11.60 9.15
N CYS A 207 11.92 -11.80 8.30
CA CYS A 207 11.98 -12.75 7.19
C CYS A 207 13.14 -12.45 6.24
N ASN A 208 13.29 -11.19 5.81
CA ASN A 208 14.35 -10.81 4.88
C ASN A 208 15.74 -10.87 5.52
N LEU A 209 15.90 -10.49 6.79
CA LEU A 209 17.16 -10.62 7.52
C LEU A 209 17.57 -12.09 7.69
N ALA A 210 16.64 -12.96 8.03
CA ALA A 210 16.92 -14.39 8.16
C ALA A 210 17.35 -15.02 6.82
N ILE A 211 16.68 -14.66 5.71
CA ILE A 211 17.10 -15.09 4.36
C ILE A 211 18.52 -14.58 4.06
N LEU A 212 18.81 -13.30 4.35
CA LEU A 212 20.15 -12.73 4.15
C LEU A 212 21.20 -13.47 4.99
N GLN A 213 20.91 -13.80 6.24
CA GLN A 213 21.83 -14.54 7.12
C GLN A 213 22.15 -15.92 6.57
N VAL A 214 21.16 -16.65 6.05
CA VAL A 214 21.37 -17.97 5.41
C VAL A 214 22.24 -17.84 4.16
N LEU A 215 21.94 -16.85 3.31
CA LEU A 215 22.72 -16.56 2.11
C LEU A 215 24.16 -16.12 2.45
N GLN A 216 24.37 -15.39 3.56
CA GLN A 216 25.69 -14.99 4.06
C GLN A 216 26.47 -16.14 4.69
N ARG A 217 25.84 -17.04 5.45
CA ARG A 217 26.55 -18.20 6.02
C ARG A 217 27.12 -19.10 4.92
N SER A 218 26.44 -19.19 3.78
CA SER A 218 26.98 -19.87 2.59
C SER A 218 28.24 -19.21 2.00
N ARG A 219 28.61 -17.98 2.42
CA ARG A 219 29.83 -17.25 2.01
C ARG A 219 31.05 -17.57 2.88
N ALA A 220 30.84 -18.07 4.11
CA ALA A 220 31.91 -18.33 5.07
C ALA A 220 32.63 -19.68 4.83
N GLY A 221 32.04 -20.58 4.02
CA GLY A 221 32.78 -21.67 3.39
C GLY A 221 33.54 -21.12 2.18
N ARG A 222 34.82 -21.48 2.04
CA ARG A 222 35.82 -20.90 1.10
C ARG A 222 35.50 -20.96 -0.42
N ASP A 223 34.28 -21.23 -0.83
CA ASP A 223 33.88 -21.16 -2.23
C ASP A 223 33.42 -19.75 -2.60
N GLU A 224 33.96 -19.22 -3.70
CA GLU A 224 33.42 -18.03 -4.33
C GLU A 224 31.91 -18.19 -4.55
N MET A 225 31.14 -17.14 -4.21
CA MET A 225 29.69 -17.25 -4.24
C MET A 225 29.21 -17.51 -5.67
N HIS A 226 28.67 -18.73 -5.90
CA HIS A 226 28.04 -19.12 -7.16
C HIS A 226 27.14 -17.98 -7.69
N PRO A 227 27.22 -17.62 -8.98
CA PRO A 227 26.60 -16.40 -9.54
C PRO A 227 25.10 -16.27 -9.20
N MET A 228 24.37 -17.39 -9.14
CA MET A 228 22.96 -17.40 -8.75
C MET A 228 22.73 -16.98 -7.29
N LYS A 229 23.59 -17.39 -6.36
CA LYS A 229 23.50 -17.00 -4.94
C LYS A 229 23.81 -15.51 -4.77
N LYS A 230 24.77 -14.97 -5.53
CA LYS A 230 25.08 -13.52 -5.54
C LYS A 230 23.91 -12.69 -6.05
N LYS A 231 23.25 -13.16 -7.12
CA LYS A 231 22.02 -12.56 -7.64
C LYS A 231 20.91 -12.57 -6.58
N ALA A 232 20.67 -13.71 -5.92
CA ALA A 232 19.67 -13.84 -4.85
C ALA A 232 19.98 -12.95 -3.64
N PHE A 233 21.23 -12.86 -3.20
CA PHE A 233 21.61 -11.99 -2.07
C PHE A 233 21.33 -10.52 -2.37
N LYS A 234 21.80 -10.01 -3.52
CA LYS A 234 21.55 -8.62 -3.94
C LYS A 234 20.05 -8.34 -4.05
N MET A 235 19.31 -9.33 -4.57
CA MET A 235 17.86 -9.26 -4.75
C MET A 235 17.11 -9.10 -3.42
N VAL A 236 17.44 -9.91 -2.40
CA VAL A 236 16.81 -9.84 -1.07
C VAL A 236 17.21 -8.55 -0.35
N LEU A 237 18.47 -8.14 -0.48
CA LEU A 237 18.94 -6.87 0.08
C LEU A 237 18.19 -5.66 -0.50
N SER A 238 17.96 -5.64 -1.82
CA SER A 238 17.14 -4.61 -2.46
C SER A 238 15.69 -4.62 -1.97
N ILE A 239 15.10 -5.79 -1.74
CA ILE A 239 13.73 -5.87 -1.17
C ILE A 239 13.69 -5.28 0.23
N LEU A 240 14.64 -5.65 1.09
CA LEU A 240 14.73 -5.12 2.45
C LEU A 240 14.87 -3.59 2.44
N ALA A 241 15.72 -3.04 1.57
CA ALA A 241 15.89 -1.60 1.43
C ALA A 241 14.57 -0.91 1.01
N ILE A 242 13.83 -1.50 0.06
CA ILE A 242 12.53 -0.97 -0.39
C ILE A 242 11.48 -1.03 0.72
N ILE A 243 11.45 -2.12 1.51
CA ILE A 243 10.54 -2.26 2.64
C ILE A 243 10.83 -1.18 3.69
N ILE A 244 12.11 -0.98 4.02
CA ILE A 244 12.52 0.07 4.96
C ILE A 244 12.12 1.44 4.41
N PHE A 245 12.43 1.75 3.15
CA PHE A 245 12.11 3.04 2.56
C PHE A 245 10.60 3.34 2.53
N ASN A 246 9.76 2.38 2.17
CA ASN A 246 8.32 2.60 2.02
C ASN A 246 7.55 2.57 3.34
N TYR A 247 7.98 1.76 4.32
CA TYR A 247 7.18 1.49 5.51
C TYR A 247 7.78 2.03 6.81
N LEU A 248 9.09 2.25 6.89
CA LEU A 248 9.73 2.81 8.09
C LEU A 248 9.18 4.20 8.44
N PRO A 249 8.93 5.13 7.49
CA PRO A 249 8.37 6.44 7.84
C PRO A 249 7.03 6.33 8.57
N LEU A 250 6.16 5.42 8.13
CA LEU A 250 4.86 5.17 8.76
C LEU A 250 5.04 4.57 10.16
N VAL A 251 5.84 3.51 10.27
CA VAL A 251 6.07 2.77 11.53
C VAL A 251 6.82 3.61 12.56
N ALA A 252 7.64 4.56 12.13
CA ALA A 252 8.36 5.47 13.03
C ALA A 252 7.46 6.58 13.60
N MET A 253 6.39 6.95 12.90
CA MET A 253 5.57 8.12 13.25
C MET A 253 4.21 7.74 13.87
N PHE A 254 3.53 6.72 13.35
CA PHE A 254 2.16 6.35 13.78
C PHE A 254 2.05 5.88 15.24
N PRO A 255 3.02 5.16 15.83
CA PRO A 255 2.98 4.81 17.25
C PRO A 255 3.00 6.02 18.19
N PHE A 256 3.51 7.16 17.72
CA PHE A 256 3.58 8.40 18.48
C PHE A 256 2.45 9.37 18.12
N GLN A 257 1.33 8.88 17.58
CA GLN A 257 0.17 9.70 17.21
C GLN A 257 -0.30 10.64 18.34
N ASP A 258 -0.27 10.16 19.60
CA ASP A 258 -0.71 10.92 20.78
C ASP A 258 0.25 12.07 21.15
N SER A 259 1.46 12.10 20.58
CA SER A 259 2.45 13.18 20.76
C SER A 259 2.23 14.36 19.81
N TYR A 260 1.40 14.20 18.77
CA TYR A 260 1.09 15.25 17.80
C TYR A 260 -0.25 15.91 18.10
N THR A 261 -0.41 17.17 17.72
CA THR A 261 -1.76 17.76 17.69
C THR A 261 -2.61 17.04 16.63
N PRO A 262 -3.94 16.93 16.83
CA PRO A 262 -4.81 16.22 15.89
C PRO A 262 -4.70 16.72 14.44
N ASP A 263 -4.56 18.03 14.25
CA ASP A 263 -4.42 18.63 12.92
C ASP A 263 -3.08 18.31 12.27
N VAL A 264 -1.97 18.31 13.02
CA VAL A 264 -0.65 17.94 12.47
C VAL A 264 -0.64 16.47 12.07
N PHE A 265 -1.19 15.59 12.92
CA PHE A 265 -1.27 14.17 12.60
C PHE A 265 -2.08 13.93 11.33
N ARG A 266 -3.26 14.56 11.24
CA ARG A 266 -4.20 14.40 10.12
C ARG A 266 -3.72 15.04 8.82
N CYS A 267 -3.23 16.27 8.89
CA CYS A 267 -2.94 17.09 7.71
C CYS A 267 -1.50 16.94 7.19
N TYR A 268 -0.58 16.46 8.03
CA TYR A 268 0.83 16.37 7.67
C TYR A 268 1.38 14.95 7.77
N ILE A 269 1.28 14.33 8.95
CA ILE A 269 1.91 13.04 9.23
C ILE A 269 1.26 11.91 8.41
N GLN A 270 -0.08 11.85 8.39
CA GLN A 270 -0.82 10.86 7.62
C GLN A 270 -0.53 10.98 6.11
N PRO A 271 -0.70 12.13 5.42
CA PRO A 271 -0.42 12.23 3.99
C PRO A 271 1.03 11.88 3.63
N VAL A 272 2.02 12.37 4.39
CA VAL A 272 3.44 12.03 4.13
C VAL A 272 3.68 10.54 4.33
N GLY A 273 3.19 9.96 5.43
CA GLY A 273 3.35 8.53 5.73
C GLY A 273 2.71 7.65 4.67
N PHE A 274 1.46 7.93 4.29
CA PHE A 274 0.75 7.20 3.25
C PHE A 274 1.39 7.39 1.87
N ALA A 275 2.01 8.53 1.56
CA ALA A 275 2.75 8.71 0.31
C ALA A 275 3.89 7.68 0.17
N PHE A 276 4.66 7.42 1.24
CA PHE A 276 5.71 6.39 1.24
C PHE A 276 5.14 4.97 1.12
N VAL A 277 3.95 4.71 1.67
CA VAL A 277 3.27 3.43 1.46
C VAL A 277 2.76 3.32 0.03
N ASN A 278 2.20 4.40 -0.52
CA ASN A 278 1.57 4.44 -1.84
C ASN A 278 2.60 4.26 -2.95
N ILE A 279 3.81 4.81 -2.84
CA ILE A 279 4.86 4.62 -3.85
C ILE A 279 5.25 3.14 -4.04
N SER A 280 4.96 2.28 -3.04
CA SER A 280 5.17 0.84 -3.15
C SER A 280 4.41 0.19 -4.32
N SER A 281 3.23 0.73 -4.68
CA SER A 281 2.43 0.26 -5.82
C SER A 281 3.15 0.41 -7.16
N SER A 282 4.18 1.25 -7.24
CA SER A 282 5.03 1.38 -8.42
C SER A 282 6.32 0.59 -8.28
N ILE A 283 6.99 0.69 -7.12
CA ILE A 283 8.32 0.10 -6.93
C ILE A 283 8.26 -1.43 -6.99
N GLN A 284 7.26 -2.05 -6.37
CA GLN A 284 7.14 -3.50 -6.28
C GLN A 284 6.93 -4.19 -7.64
N PRO A 285 5.95 -3.79 -8.49
CA PRO A 285 5.79 -4.41 -9.80
C PRO A 285 6.97 -4.13 -10.73
N LEU A 286 7.57 -2.94 -10.68
CA LEU A 286 8.80 -2.66 -11.45
C LEU A 286 9.96 -3.56 -11.02
N LEU A 287 10.12 -3.78 -9.72
CA LEU A 287 11.11 -4.72 -9.19
C LEU A 287 10.81 -6.16 -9.63
N TYR A 288 9.55 -6.57 -9.71
CA TYR A 288 9.18 -7.88 -10.25
C TYR A 288 9.55 -7.99 -11.73
N LEU A 289 9.18 -7.00 -12.55
CA LEU A 289 9.45 -6.99 -13.99
C LEU A 289 10.95 -6.99 -14.32
N THR A 290 11.75 -6.21 -13.61
CA THR A 290 13.22 -6.17 -13.80
C THR A 290 13.92 -7.48 -13.45
N ARG A 291 13.26 -8.38 -12.71
CA ARG A 291 13.80 -9.71 -12.36
C ARG A 291 13.48 -10.77 -13.38
N LEU A 292 12.50 -10.55 -14.25
CA LEU A 292 12.19 -11.47 -15.32
C LEU A 292 13.34 -11.47 -16.31
N GLU A 293 13.95 -12.63 -16.55
CA GLU A 293 15.08 -12.75 -17.46
C GLU A 293 14.67 -12.49 -18.93
N LYS A 294 13.39 -12.69 -19.25
CA LYS A 294 12.76 -12.26 -20.50
C LYS A 294 11.36 -11.75 -20.20
N VAL A 295 11.06 -10.54 -20.66
CA VAL A 295 9.70 -9.98 -20.58
C VAL A 295 8.98 -10.32 -21.90
N PRO A 296 7.96 -11.20 -21.90
CA PRO A 296 7.40 -11.77 -23.14
C PRO A 296 6.80 -10.75 -24.12
N TYR A 297 6.54 -9.52 -23.67
CA TYR A 297 5.82 -8.48 -24.43
C TYR A 297 6.63 -7.20 -24.68
N LEU A 298 7.78 -7.03 -24.02
CA LEU A 298 8.75 -5.98 -24.33
C LEU A 298 9.85 -6.57 -25.23
N SER A 299 9.42 -7.06 -26.39
CA SER A 299 10.26 -7.68 -27.39
C SER A 299 11.17 -6.63 -28.05
N ASP A 300 12.49 -6.76 -27.89
CA ASP A 300 13.65 -6.21 -28.61
C ASP A 300 13.72 -4.72 -29.05
N ALA A 301 12.60 -4.05 -29.31
CA ALA A 301 12.53 -2.67 -29.78
C ALA A 301 12.83 -1.64 -28.67
N CYS A 302 12.40 -1.91 -27.44
CA CYS A 302 12.71 -1.04 -26.29
C CYS A 302 14.15 -1.22 -25.82
N ALA A 303 14.65 -2.46 -25.82
CA ALA A 303 16.04 -2.79 -25.50
C ALA A 303 17.04 -2.12 -26.46
N ARG A 304 16.76 -2.13 -27.78
CA ARG A 304 17.60 -1.44 -28.77
C ARG A 304 17.63 0.09 -28.58
N ARG A 305 16.52 0.72 -28.18
CA ARG A 305 16.46 2.17 -27.93
C ARG A 305 17.28 2.61 -26.71
N CYS A 306 17.42 1.76 -25.69
CA CYS A 306 18.25 2.05 -24.51
C CYS A 306 19.75 1.82 -24.75
N SER A 307 20.13 0.91 -25.66
CA SER A 307 21.54 0.60 -25.95
C SER A 307 22.20 1.54 -26.97
N SER A 308 21.45 2.30 -27.77
CA SER A 308 22.01 3.24 -28.77
C SER A 308 22.64 4.53 -28.20
N LYS A 309 22.76 4.68 -26.87
CA LYS A 309 23.52 5.79 -26.26
C LYS A 309 24.83 5.30 -25.63
N LYS A 310 25.75 4.80 -26.45
CA LYS A 310 27.19 4.86 -26.17
C LYS A 310 27.87 5.56 -27.35
N PRO A 311 28.53 6.71 -27.14
CA PRO A 311 29.37 7.32 -28.17
C PRO A 311 30.57 6.39 -28.41
N SER A 312 30.86 6.09 -29.68
CA SER A 312 32.09 5.44 -30.11
C SER A 312 33.26 6.41 -29.92
N GLU A 313 34.28 6.01 -29.14
CA GLU A 313 35.59 6.66 -29.15
C GLU A 313 36.26 6.47 -30.53
N PRO A 314 36.90 7.51 -31.09
CA PRO A 314 37.60 7.41 -32.36
C PRO A 314 38.95 6.70 -32.20
N THR A 315 39.16 5.67 -33.03
CA THR A 315 40.43 4.98 -33.21
C THR A 315 41.45 5.92 -33.84
N SER A 316 42.52 6.26 -33.12
CA SER A 316 43.70 6.93 -33.67
C SER A 316 44.51 5.95 -34.53
N ALA A 317 44.76 6.33 -35.79
CA ALA A 317 45.86 5.81 -36.60
C ALA A 317 47.12 6.63 -36.35
#